data_AF-A0A2K6NDW5-F1
#
_entry.id   AF-A0A2K6NDW5-F1
#
_cell.length_a   1.000
_cell.length_b   1.000
_cell.length_c   1.000
_cell.angle_alpha   90.00
_cell.angle_beta   90.00
_cell.angle_gamma   90.00
#
_symmetry.space_group_name_H-M   'P 1'
#
loop_
_entity.id
_entity.type
_entity.pdbx_description
1 polymer ?
#
loop_
_entity_poly.entity_id
_entity_poly.type
_entity_poly.pdbx_seq_one_letter_code
_entity_poly.pdbx_strand_id
1 'polypeptide(L)'
;MRPLVSVPVPKRQKCDHWTPCPSDTYAYRLLSGGGINKYAKICFEDNLLMGEKLGNVARGINIAIVNYVTGNVTATQHFDMYEGDNSGPMIKFIQSAPPKSLLFMATYDDGSTRLNNDARNAIEELGSKEIKNMKFRSSWVFLAAKGFELPSEIQREKINHSDTKNNRYSGWPAEIQIEGCVPKEPS
;
A
#
# COMPACT_ATOMS: atom_id res chain seq x y z
N MET A 1 -24.95 1.79 -46.30
CA MET A 1 -23.73 1.96 -45.48
C MET A 1 -24.08 1.60 -44.05
N ARG A 2 -23.40 0.63 -43.43
CA ARG A 2 -23.57 0.37 -41.98
C ARG A 2 -22.88 1.49 -41.21
N PRO A 3 -23.52 2.12 -40.21
CA PRO A 3 -22.83 3.09 -39.37
C PRO A 3 -21.67 2.37 -38.67
N LEU A 4 -20.45 2.88 -38.84
CA LEU A 4 -19.35 2.50 -37.98
C LEU A 4 -19.66 3.09 -36.60
N VAL A 5 -20.19 2.26 -35.70
CA VAL A 5 -20.35 2.61 -34.29
C VAL A 5 -18.94 2.77 -33.73
N SER A 6 -18.50 4.01 -33.54
CA SER A 6 -17.24 4.29 -32.86
C SER A 6 -17.41 3.93 -31.39
N VAL A 7 -16.79 2.83 -30.96
CA VAL A 7 -16.71 2.50 -29.53
C VAL A 7 -15.88 3.60 -28.86
N PRO A 8 -16.39 4.29 -27.82
CA PRO A 8 -15.61 5.29 -27.10
C PRO A 8 -14.33 4.66 -26.57
N VAL A 9 -13.21 5.36 -26.70
CA VAL A 9 -11.94 4.91 -26.11
C VAL A 9 -12.16 4.71 -24.60
N PRO A 10 -11.78 3.55 -24.03
CA PRO A 10 -11.90 3.32 -22.59
C PRO A 10 -11.24 4.47 -21.83
N LYS A 11 -12.02 5.15 -20.99
CA LYS A 11 -11.51 6.27 -20.19
C LYS A 11 -10.57 5.71 -19.12
N ARG A 12 -9.33 6.21 -19.07
CA ARG A 12 -8.39 5.91 -17.98
C ARG A 12 -9.01 6.35 -16.65
N GLN A 13 -9.01 5.45 -15.67
CA GLN A 13 -9.47 5.73 -14.30
C GLN A 13 -8.30 6.20 -13.41
N LYS A 14 -8.62 6.88 -12.30
CA LYS A 14 -7.60 7.30 -11.33
C LYS A 14 -6.81 6.09 -10.83
N CYS A 15 -5.49 6.24 -10.67
CA CYS A 15 -4.59 5.14 -10.30
C CYS A 15 -4.69 3.91 -11.22
N ASP A 16 -5.14 4.10 -12.47
CA ASP A 16 -5.32 3.06 -13.48
C ASP A 16 -6.22 1.90 -13.00
N HIS A 17 -7.24 2.22 -12.19
CA HIS A 17 -8.25 1.27 -11.73
C HIS A 17 -8.98 0.59 -12.91
N TRP A 18 -9.45 -0.64 -12.66
CA TRP A 18 -10.25 -1.37 -13.64
C TRP A 18 -11.63 -0.74 -13.85
N THR A 19 -12.26 -0.27 -12.77
CA THR A 19 -13.58 0.38 -12.77
C THR A 19 -13.51 1.77 -12.15
N PRO A 20 -14.37 2.71 -12.56
CA PRO A 20 -14.47 4.00 -11.89
C PRO A 20 -14.89 3.84 -10.43
N CYS A 21 -14.29 4.63 -9.54
CA CYS A 21 -14.76 4.75 -8.17
C CYS A 21 -16.12 5.51 -8.10
N PRO A 22 -16.99 5.19 -7.13
CA PRO A 22 -18.20 5.96 -6.87
C PRO A 22 -17.89 7.43 -6.55
N SER A 23 -18.88 8.31 -6.74
CA SER A 23 -18.82 9.70 -6.26
C SER A 23 -18.51 9.75 -4.76
N ASP A 24 -17.86 10.83 -4.31
CA ASP A 24 -17.51 11.07 -2.90
C ASP A 24 -16.67 9.97 -2.27
N THR A 25 -15.77 9.37 -3.06
CA THR A 25 -14.72 8.45 -2.58
C THR A 25 -13.34 8.93 -3.02
N TYR A 26 -12.30 8.46 -2.32
CA TYR A 26 -10.90 8.55 -2.72
C TYR A 26 -10.44 7.23 -3.34
N ALA A 27 -9.86 7.29 -4.54
CA ALA A 27 -9.24 6.13 -5.20
C ALA A 27 -7.84 5.88 -4.64
N TYR A 28 -7.50 4.63 -4.33
CA TYR A 28 -6.14 4.22 -4.00
C TYR A 28 -5.72 2.97 -4.76
N ARG A 29 -4.41 2.79 -4.94
CA ARG A 29 -3.83 1.54 -5.44
C ARG A 29 -2.47 1.33 -4.79
N LEU A 30 -2.31 0.16 -4.17
CA LEU A 30 -1.07 -0.28 -3.56
C LEU A 30 -0.50 -1.45 -4.35
N LEU A 31 0.79 -1.40 -4.64
CA LEU A 31 1.54 -2.45 -5.30
C LEU A 31 2.81 -2.71 -4.50
N SER A 32 3.04 -3.95 -4.08
CA SER A 32 4.33 -4.33 -3.50
C SER A 32 5.41 -4.39 -4.57
N GLY A 33 6.67 -4.49 -4.15
CA GLY A 33 7.74 -4.82 -5.06
C GLY A 33 7.68 -6.28 -5.55
N GLY A 34 8.33 -6.54 -6.67
CA GLY A 34 8.49 -7.87 -7.28
C GLY A 34 9.97 -8.13 -7.58
N GLY A 35 10.61 -8.92 -6.72
CA GLY A 35 12.08 -9.03 -6.73
C GLY A 35 12.76 -7.68 -6.49
N ILE A 36 13.91 -7.47 -7.12
CA ILE A 36 14.74 -6.25 -6.98
C ILE A 36 14.58 -5.25 -8.14
N ASN A 37 13.80 -5.59 -9.17
CA ASN A 37 13.68 -4.78 -10.40
C ASN A 37 12.27 -4.22 -10.63
N LYS A 38 11.28 -4.64 -9.82
CA LYS A 38 9.93 -4.08 -9.83
C LYS A 38 9.69 -3.41 -8.48
N TYR A 39 9.70 -2.09 -8.48
CA TYR A 39 9.54 -1.28 -7.27
C TYR A 39 8.10 -1.25 -6.80
N ALA A 40 7.93 -1.15 -5.48
CA ALA A 40 6.63 -0.88 -4.87
C ALA A 40 6.08 0.47 -5.34
N LYS A 41 4.75 0.59 -5.35
CA LYS A 41 4.04 1.83 -5.72
C LYS A 41 2.85 2.08 -4.80
N ILE A 42 2.70 3.32 -4.38
CA ILE A 42 1.55 3.82 -3.62
C ILE A 42 0.94 4.97 -4.43
N CYS A 43 -0.29 4.78 -4.91
CA CYS A 43 -1.05 5.80 -5.62
C CYS A 43 -2.31 6.17 -4.83
N PHE A 44 -2.60 7.47 -4.75
CA PHE A 44 -3.79 8.02 -4.11
C PHE A 44 -4.33 9.18 -4.94
N GLU A 45 -5.61 9.12 -5.33
CA GLU A 45 -6.28 10.13 -6.14
C GLU A 45 -5.53 10.48 -7.44
N ASP A 46 -5.00 9.45 -8.12
CA ASP A 46 -4.16 9.55 -9.33
C ASP A 46 -2.78 10.21 -9.13
N ASN A 47 -2.45 10.57 -7.89
CA ASN A 47 -1.12 11.03 -7.53
C ASN A 47 -0.28 9.86 -7.05
N LEU A 48 0.87 9.66 -7.70
CA LEU A 48 1.90 8.76 -7.17
C LEU A 48 2.47 9.38 -5.90
N LEU A 49 2.33 8.71 -4.75
CA LEU A 49 2.88 9.15 -3.47
C LEU A 49 4.26 8.53 -3.23
N MET A 50 4.41 7.25 -3.58
CA MET A 50 5.68 6.54 -3.49
C MET A 50 5.88 5.67 -4.73
N GLY A 51 7.04 5.72 -5.36
CA GLY A 51 7.40 4.85 -6.48
C GLY A 51 8.74 5.21 -7.13
N GLU A 52 9.22 4.32 -8.02
CA GLU A 52 10.46 4.50 -8.78
C GLU A 52 10.56 5.88 -9.47
N LYS A 53 9.47 6.35 -10.09
CA LYS A 53 9.41 7.64 -10.79
C LYS A 53 9.72 8.85 -9.87
N LEU A 54 9.49 8.71 -8.56
CA LEU A 54 9.77 9.74 -7.56
C LEU A 54 11.12 9.54 -6.86
N GLY A 55 11.78 8.39 -7.05
CA GLY A 55 13.02 8.05 -6.37
C GLY A 55 12.91 7.92 -4.85
N ASN A 56 11.70 7.70 -4.31
CA ASN A 56 11.43 7.71 -2.87
C ASN A 56 11.01 6.34 -2.29
N VAL A 57 11.19 5.26 -3.05
CA VAL A 57 10.95 3.87 -2.60
C VAL A 57 12.27 3.15 -2.44
N ALA A 58 12.40 2.41 -1.33
CA ALA A 58 13.57 1.57 -1.06
C ALA A 58 13.18 0.26 -0.36
N ARG A 59 14.15 -0.64 -0.18
CA ARG A 59 13.99 -1.93 0.49
C ARG A 59 13.34 -1.74 1.86
N GLY A 60 12.44 -2.64 2.25
CA GLY A 60 11.73 -2.57 3.53
C GLY A 60 10.23 -2.34 3.39
N ILE A 61 9.65 -1.70 4.41
CA ILE A 61 8.25 -1.26 4.42
C ILE A 61 8.20 0.22 4.05
N ASN A 62 7.47 0.54 2.99
CA ASN A 62 7.27 1.90 2.48
C ASN A 62 5.89 2.38 2.94
N ILE A 63 5.83 3.54 3.61
CA ILE A 63 4.61 4.06 4.26
C ILE A 63 4.31 5.48 3.77
N ALA A 64 3.09 5.71 3.31
CA ALA A 64 2.54 7.04 3.06
C ALA A 64 1.39 7.34 4.03
N ILE A 65 1.36 8.55 4.59
CA ILE A 65 0.31 9.06 5.47
C ILE A 65 -0.43 10.17 4.73
N VAL A 66 -1.76 10.06 4.69
CA VAL A 66 -2.66 11.04 4.07
C VAL A 66 -3.67 11.50 5.09
N ASN A 67 -3.91 12.80 5.18
CA ASN A 67 -4.99 13.36 5.96
C ASN A 67 -6.34 13.01 5.29
N TYR A 68 -7.19 12.27 5.99
CA TYR A 68 -8.45 11.75 5.44
C TYR A 68 -9.44 12.85 5.07
N VAL A 69 -9.50 13.94 5.86
CA VAL A 69 -10.46 15.03 5.64
C VAL A 69 -10.11 15.81 4.38
N THR A 70 -8.83 16.15 4.21
CA THR A 70 -8.37 17.03 3.12
C THR A 70 -7.90 16.27 1.89
N GLY A 71 -7.57 14.98 2.02
CA GLY A 71 -6.94 14.18 0.97
C GLY A 71 -5.45 14.52 0.74
N ASN A 72 -4.85 15.40 1.55
CA ASN A 72 -3.46 15.80 1.38
C ASN A 72 -2.50 14.79 1.98
N VAL A 73 -1.43 14.45 1.24
CA VAL A 73 -0.30 13.69 1.77
C VAL A 73 0.41 14.51 2.84
N THR A 74 0.64 13.91 4.01
CA THR A 74 1.29 14.57 5.15
C THR A 74 2.72 14.08 5.36
N ALA A 75 2.99 12.81 5.04
CA ALA A 75 4.34 12.25 5.13
C ALA A 75 4.49 11.00 4.25
N THR A 76 5.72 10.75 3.80
CA THR A 76 6.12 9.49 3.14
C THR A 76 7.49 9.08 3.66
N GLN A 77 7.68 7.82 3.98
CA GLN A 77 8.96 7.30 4.45
C GLN A 77 9.10 5.80 4.16
N HIS A 78 10.34 5.32 4.03
CA HIS A 78 10.65 3.89 3.97
C HIS A 78 11.49 3.46 5.17
N PHE A 79 11.36 2.20 5.57
CA PHE A 79 12.07 1.63 6.70
C PHE A 79 12.67 0.29 6.29
N ASP A 80 13.99 0.23 6.16
CA ASP A 80 14.72 -0.99 5.78
C ASP A 80 14.55 -2.05 6.87
N MET A 81 13.90 -3.16 6.52
CA MET A 81 13.65 -4.28 7.43
C MET A 81 14.65 -5.42 7.24
N TYR A 82 15.71 -5.23 6.45
CA TYR A 82 16.81 -6.19 6.29
C TYR A 82 18.07 -5.74 7.05
N GLU A 83 18.40 -4.45 6.95
CA GLU A 83 19.54 -3.83 7.63
C GLU A 83 19.11 -2.71 8.59
N GLY A 84 19.91 -2.49 9.64
CA GLY A 84 19.66 -1.47 10.66
C GLY A 84 18.48 -1.77 11.60
N ASP A 85 18.31 -0.93 12.62
CA ASP A 85 17.25 -1.09 13.63
C ASP A 85 16.11 -0.10 13.39
N ASN A 86 15.35 -0.34 12.31
CA ASN A 86 14.33 0.60 11.83
C ASN A 86 12.91 0.32 12.36
N SER A 87 12.68 -0.79 13.09
CA SER A 87 11.37 -1.10 13.69
C SER A 87 10.89 0.01 14.65
N GLY A 88 11.74 0.47 15.57
CA GLY A 88 11.41 1.56 16.49
C GLY A 88 11.09 2.89 15.79
N PRO A 89 11.96 3.38 14.89
CA PRO A 89 11.66 4.54 14.04
C PRO A 89 10.35 4.42 13.25
N MET A 90 10.05 3.25 12.70
CA MET A 90 8.79 2.99 11.98
C MET A 90 7.57 3.13 12.89
N ILE A 91 7.62 2.57 14.10
CA ILE A 91 6.55 2.71 15.10
C ILE A 91 6.33 4.19 15.42
N LYS A 92 7.39 4.97 15.67
CA LYS A 92 7.28 6.41 15.94
C LYS A 92 6.65 7.16 14.78
N PHE A 93 6.99 6.82 13.54
CA PHE A 93 6.39 7.41 12.35
C PHE A 93 4.89 7.10 12.26
N ILE A 94 4.49 5.85 12.45
CA ILE A 94 3.07 5.43 12.51
C ILE A 94 2.32 6.16 13.63
N GLN A 95 2.94 6.28 14.81
CA GLN A 95 2.35 6.95 15.96
C GLN A 95 2.20 8.46 15.74
N SER A 96 3.10 9.09 14.97
CA SER A 96 3.04 10.52 14.64
C SER A 96 1.85 10.89 13.74
N ALA A 97 1.25 9.92 13.03
CA ALA A 97 0.04 10.18 12.24
C ALA A 97 -1.09 10.69 13.17
N PRO A 98 -1.70 11.86 12.90
CA PRO A 98 -2.82 12.33 13.69
C PRO A 98 -4.05 11.42 13.49
N PRO A 99 -5.06 11.48 14.37
CA PRO A 99 -6.39 10.96 14.07
C PRO A 99 -6.92 11.51 12.73
N LYS A 100 -7.82 10.79 12.08
CA LYS A 100 -8.29 11.08 10.72
C LYS A 100 -7.15 11.01 9.69
N SER A 101 -6.32 9.98 9.79
CA SER A 101 -5.28 9.67 8.80
C SER A 101 -5.54 8.32 8.12
N LEU A 102 -5.25 8.25 6.83
CA LEU A 102 -5.05 7.01 6.09
C LEU A 102 -3.55 6.69 6.06
N LEU A 103 -3.20 5.43 6.33
CA LEU A 103 -1.83 4.93 6.23
C LEU A 103 -1.79 3.85 5.16
N PHE A 104 -0.96 4.06 4.15
CA PHE A 104 -0.74 3.11 3.06
C PHE A 104 0.64 2.48 3.23
N MET A 105 0.71 1.16 3.23
CA MET A 105 1.96 0.41 3.42
C MET A 105 2.17 -0.57 2.28
N ALA A 106 3.40 -0.65 1.77
CA ALA A 106 3.79 -1.62 0.75
C ALA A 106 5.23 -2.09 0.98
N THR A 107 5.48 -3.40 0.86
CA THR A 107 6.85 -3.94 0.95
C THR A 107 7.59 -3.83 -0.38
N TYR A 108 8.91 -3.65 -0.30
CA TYR A 108 9.83 -3.83 -1.42
C TYR A 108 11.03 -4.67 -0.97
N ASP A 109 11.37 -5.70 -1.75
CA ASP A 109 12.41 -6.70 -1.46
C ASP A 109 12.15 -7.52 -0.18
N ASP A 110 12.49 -7.02 1.01
CA ASP A 110 12.18 -7.67 2.28
C ASP A 110 11.66 -6.67 3.31
N GLY A 111 10.49 -6.97 3.87
CA GLY A 111 9.82 -6.19 4.91
C GLY A 111 9.81 -6.87 6.29
N SER A 112 10.63 -7.90 6.54
CA SER A 112 10.38 -8.81 7.67
C SER A 112 11.58 -9.18 8.55
N THR A 113 12.81 -9.19 8.02
CA THR A 113 13.98 -9.80 8.69
C THR A 113 14.28 -9.18 10.06
N ARG A 114 14.14 -7.85 10.16
CA ARG A 114 14.33 -7.05 11.37
C ARG A 114 13.04 -6.42 11.88
N LEU A 115 11.90 -6.89 11.37
CA LEU A 115 10.58 -6.46 11.84
C LEU A 115 10.28 -7.14 13.19
N ASN A 116 10.46 -6.39 14.27
CA ASN A 116 10.33 -6.91 15.64
C ASN A 116 8.85 -7.02 16.08
N ASN A 117 8.62 -7.64 17.24
CA ASN A 117 7.27 -7.86 17.76
C ASN A 117 6.53 -6.56 18.08
N ASP A 118 7.22 -5.53 18.58
CA ASP A 118 6.60 -4.24 18.88
C ASP A 118 6.05 -3.58 17.61
N ALA A 119 6.80 -3.66 16.50
CA ALA A 119 6.37 -3.13 15.21
C ALA A 119 5.20 -3.93 14.63
N ARG A 120 5.22 -5.26 14.77
CA ARG A 120 4.09 -6.13 14.39
C ARG A 120 2.83 -5.78 15.18
N ASN A 121 2.96 -5.60 16.49
CA ASN A 121 1.84 -5.23 17.36
C ASN A 121 1.30 -3.84 17.00
N ALA A 122 2.16 -2.84 16.79
CA ALA A 122 1.73 -1.49 16.40
C ALA A 122 0.96 -1.47 15.06
N ILE A 123 1.33 -2.33 14.10
CA ILE A 123 0.61 -2.46 12.82
C ILE A 123 -0.66 -3.31 12.97
N GLU A 124 -0.66 -4.32 13.83
CA GLU A 124 -1.86 -5.12 14.16
C GLU A 124 -2.93 -4.25 14.85
N GLU A 125 -2.53 -3.33 15.73
CA GLU A 125 -3.42 -2.35 16.37
C GLU A 125 -4.12 -1.43 15.36
N LEU A 126 -3.53 -1.23 14.17
CA LEU A 126 -4.17 -0.54 13.05
C LEU A 126 -5.16 -1.43 12.26
N GLY A 127 -5.31 -2.69 12.66
CA GLY A 127 -6.25 -3.65 12.07
C GLY A 127 -5.66 -4.59 11.02
N SER A 128 -4.32 -4.69 10.93
CA SER A 128 -3.67 -5.71 10.08
C SER A 128 -3.91 -7.10 10.64
N LYS A 129 -4.31 -8.02 9.76
CA LYS A 129 -4.50 -9.44 10.07
C LYS A 129 -3.29 -10.28 9.66
N GLU A 130 -2.44 -9.78 8.76
CA GLU A 130 -1.33 -10.54 8.16
C GLU A 130 0.06 -10.12 8.63
N ILE A 131 0.23 -8.98 9.32
CA ILE A 131 1.56 -8.52 9.73
C ILE A 131 2.29 -9.51 10.65
N LYS A 132 1.54 -10.25 11.50
CA LYS A 132 2.11 -11.33 12.32
C LYS A 132 2.58 -12.53 11.51
N ASN A 133 2.03 -12.72 10.31
CA ASN A 133 2.39 -13.80 9.39
C ASN A 133 3.55 -13.43 8.45
N MET A 134 4.06 -12.20 8.50
CA MET A 134 5.17 -11.76 7.64
C MET A 134 6.43 -12.63 7.83
N LYS A 135 6.88 -13.22 6.72
CA LYS A 135 8.10 -14.04 6.56
C LYS A 135 9.08 -13.38 5.60
N PHE A 136 10.33 -13.83 5.59
CA PHE A 136 11.38 -13.35 4.68
C PHE A 136 10.87 -13.20 3.24
N ARG A 137 11.02 -11.99 2.69
CA ARG A 137 10.60 -11.58 1.33
C ARG A 137 9.12 -11.72 1.02
N SER A 138 8.26 -11.80 2.03
CA SER A 138 6.82 -11.73 1.79
C SER A 138 6.45 -10.39 1.14
N SER A 139 5.73 -10.47 0.04
CA SER A 139 5.07 -9.30 -0.55
C SER A 139 3.83 -8.99 0.27
N TRP A 140 3.69 -7.74 0.72
CA TRP A 140 2.59 -7.31 1.59
C TRP A 140 2.19 -5.88 1.25
N VAL A 141 0.88 -5.65 1.22
CA VAL A 141 0.26 -4.33 1.04
C VAL A 141 -0.87 -4.17 2.04
N PHE A 142 -0.99 -2.98 2.61
CA PHE A 142 -1.98 -2.71 3.66
C PHE A 142 -2.43 -1.25 3.67
N LEU A 143 -3.73 -1.07 3.88
CA LEU A 143 -4.40 0.19 4.10
C LEU A 143 -4.99 0.19 5.51
N ALA A 144 -4.58 1.16 6.33
CA ALA A 144 -5.13 1.42 7.65
C ALA A 144 -5.80 2.79 7.72
N ALA A 145 -6.77 2.90 8.62
CA ALA A 145 -7.33 4.17 9.07
C ALA A 145 -7.01 4.37 10.55
N LYS A 146 -6.61 5.58 10.91
CA LYS A 146 -6.34 5.96 12.30
C LYS A 146 -7.42 6.93 12.79
N GLY A 147 -8.12 6.53 13.86
CA GLY A 147 -9.18 7.34 14.47
C GLY A 147 -10.54 7.26 13.76
N PHE A 148 -10.75 6.27 12.89
CA PHE A 148 -12.04 5.89 12.30
C PHE A 148 -11.96 4.48 11.70
N GLU A 149 -13.10 3.89 11.37
CA GLU A 149 -13.17 2.57 10.75
C GLU A 149 -13.37 2.67 9.24
N LEU A 150 -12.65 1.84 8.49
CA LEU A 150 -12.89 1.67 7.06
C LEU A 150 -14.05 0.70 6.84
N PRO A 151 -14.87 0.91 5.79
CA PRO A 151 -15.89 -0.05 5.40
C PRO A 151 -15.29 -1.45 5.14
N SER A 152 -16.01 -2.48 5.58
CA SER A 152 -15.53 -3.86 5.60
C SER A 152 -15.38 -4.50 4.20
N GLU A 153 -16.09 -3.95 3.21
CA GLU A 153 -16.08 -4.38 1.81
C GLU A 153 -14.83 -3.95 1.05
N ILE A 154 -14.08 -2.97 1.59
CA ILE A 154 -12.85 -2.49 0.96
C ILE A 154 -11.74 -3.51 1.18
N GLN A 155 -11.11 -3.95 0.09
CA GLN A 155 -9.91 -4.78 0.18
C GLN A 155 -8.74 -3.96 0.71
N ARG A 156 -8.47 -4.09 2.01
CA ARG A 156 -7.47 -3.30 2.72
C ARG A 156 -6.14 -4.00 2.97
N GLU A 157 -6.04 -5.31 2.75
CA GLU A 157 -4.82 -6.06 3.02
C GLU A 157 -4.64 -7.25 2.08
N LYS A 158 -3.39 -7.55 1.73
CA LYS A 158 -3.02 -8.78 1.02
C LYS A 158 -1.58 -9.15 1.37
N ILE A 159 -1.30 -10.44 1.42
CA ILE A 159 0.05 -11.00 1.60
C ILE A 159 0.31 -12.11 0.59
N ASN A 160 1.56 -12.26 0.17
CA ASN A 160 2.05 -13.38 -0.63
C ASN A 160 3.44 -13.77 -0.14
N HIS A 161 3.58 -15.02 0.30
CA HIS A 161 4.84 -15.51 0.88
C HIS A 161 5.76 -16.06 -0.19
N SER A 162 7.07 -15.92 0.04
CA SER A 162 8.07 -16.63 -0.77
C SER A 162 7.88 -18.14 -0.64
N ASP A 163 7.80 -18.81 -1.79
CA ASP A 163 7.78 -20.27 -1.92
C ASP A 163 8.67 -20.65 -3.11
N THR A 164 9.71 -21.44 -2.87
CA THR A 164 10.69 -21.80 -3.90
C THR A 164 10.08 -22.46 -5.13
N LYS A 165 8.90 -23.09 -5.01
CA LYS A 165 8.19 -23.71 -6.14
C LYS A 165 7.33 -22.73 -6.94
N ASN A 166 6.81 -21.69 -6.28
CA ASN A 166 5.79 -20.77 -6.83
C ASN A 166 6.31 -19.33 -7.01
N ASN A 167 7.56 -19.09 -6.65
CA ASN A 167 8.21 -17.79 -6.78
C ASN A 167 8.25 -17.36 -8.26
N ARG A 168 7.71 -16.16 -8.53
CA ARG A 168 7.73 -15.54 -9.85
C ARG A 168 9.13 -15.07 -10.24
N TYR A 169 9.96 -14.75 -9.25
CA TYR A 169 11.33 -14.29 -9.42
C TYR A 169 12.28 -15.21 -8.65
N SER A 170 13.57 -15.22 -9.02
CA SER A 170 14.57 -16.09 -8.37
C SER A 170 14.74 -15.74 -6.87
N GLY A 171 13.98 -16.40 -6.00
CA GLY A 171 13.99 -16.17 -4.55
C GLY A 171 13.02 -15.10 -4.04
N TRP A 172 12.09 -14.59 -4.86
CA TRP A 172 11.02 -13.68 -4.41
C TRP A 172 9.64 -14.10 -4.96
N PRO A 173 8.57 -13.91 -4.17
CA PRO A 173 7.21 -14.15 -4.64
C PRO A 173 6.79 -13.12 -5.68
N ALA A 174 5.66 -13.38 -6.34
CA ALA A 174 5.02 -12.37 -7.17
C ALA A 174 4.61 -11.15 -6.33
N GLU A 175 4.78 -9.97 -6.91
CA GLU A 175 4.22 -8.74 -6.41
C GLU A 175 2.70 -8.84 -6.31
N ILE A 176 2.12 -8.12 -5.35
CA ILE A 176 0.69 -8.11 -5.10
C ILE A 176 0.14 -6.70 -5.15
N GLN A 177 -1.13 -6.63 -5.52
CA GLN A 177 -1.88 -5.39 -5.63
C GLN A 177 -3.18 -5.49 -4.85
N ILE A 178 -3.57 -4.37 -4.26
CA ILE A 178 -4.94 -4.06 -3.85
C ILE A 178 -5.30 -2.67 -4.38
N GLU A 179 -6.56 -2.49 -4.75
CA GLU A 179 -7.11 -1.20 -5.16
C GLU A 179 -8.53 -1.06 -4.62
N GLY A 180 -8.98 0.18 -4.44
CA GLY A 180 -10.30 0.43 -3.92
C GLY A 180 -10.63 1.91 -3.77
N CYS A 181 -11.83 2.15 -3.25
CA CYS A 181 -12.41 3.48 -3.13
C CYS A 181 -12.81 3.70 -1.67
N VAL A 182 -12.16 4.63 -0.97
CA VAL A 182 -12.46 4.97 0.42
C VAL A 182 -13.51 6.09 0.45
N PRO A 183 -14.70 5.91 1.04
CA PRO A 183 -15.67 7.00 1.19
C PRO A 183 -15.04 8.22 1.85
N LYS A 184 -15.41 9.42 1.41
CA LYS A 184 -15.02 10.66 2.07
C LYS A 184 -15.90 10.87 3.30
N GLU A 185 -15.42 11.71 4.23
CA GLU A 185 -16.27 12.16 5.32
C GLU A 185 -17.48 12.91 4.74
N PRO A 186 -18.72 12.59 5.19
CA PRO A 186 -19.89 13.37 4.81
C PRO A 186 -19.65 14.84 5.15
N SER A 187 -19.89 15.72 4.18
CA SER A 187 -19.81 17.18 4.38
C SER A 187 -20.93 17.69 5.27
#